data_AF-A0A9C9DI26-F1
#
_entry.id   AF-A0A9C9DI26-F1
#
_cell.length_a   1.000
_cell.length_b   1.000
_cell.length_c   1.000
_cell.angle_alpha   90.00
_cell.angle_beta   90.00
_cell.angle_gamma   90.00
#
_symmetry.space_group_name_H-M   'P 1'
#
loop_
_entity.id
_entity.type
_entity.pdbx_description
1 polymer ?
#
loop_
_entity_poly.entity_id
_entity_poly.type
_entity_poly.pdbx_seq_one_letter_code
_entity_poly.pdbx_strand_id
1 'polypeptide(L)'
;MRLLRNVFIIMILISFQLAVAGKRQYYTIDEMASRIQKQTGAQILSANIQQTKRGKIYRFKVNKKGRVRVLLMRPDGTRINRR
;
A
#
# COMPACT_ATOMS: atom_id res chain seq x y z
N MET A 1 18.23 -42.13 -6.74
CA MET A 1 18.04 -40.96 -7.64
C MET A 1 16.73 -40.16 -7.42
N ARG A 2 15.83 -40.52 -6.48
CA ARG A 2 14.55 -39.79 -6.25
C ARG A 2 14.61 -38.70 -5.17
N LEU A 3 15.49 -38.85 -4.16
CA LEU A 3 15.64 -37.90 -3.04
C LEU A 3 16.28 -36.56 -3.45
N LEU A 4 17.32 -36.59 -4.30
CA LEU A 4 18.01 -35.39 -4.80
C LEU A 4 17.07 -34.45 -5.58
N ARG A 5 16.12 -35.02 -6.33
CA ARG A 5 15.15 -34.24 -7.13
C ARG A 5 14.16 -33.48 -6.25
N ASN A 6 13.76 -34.06 -5.11
CA ASN A 6 12.84 -33.43 -4.16
C ASN A 6 13.51 -32.28 -3.38
N VAL A 7 14.79 -32.42 -3.02
CA VAL A 7 15.55 -31.35 -2.35
C VAL A 7 15.69 -30.12 -3.28
N PHE A 8 15.91 -30.35 -4.57
CA PHE A 8 16.02 -29.29 -5.56
C PHE A 8 14.72 -28.48 -5.72
N ILE A 9 13.56 -29.16 -5.69
CA ILE A 9 12.25 -28.51 -5.77
C ILE A 9 11.98 -27.64 -4.53
N ILE A 10 12.34 -28.13 -3.34
CA ILE A 10 12.17 -27.38 -2.09
C ILE A 10 13.06 -26.13 -2.06
N MET A 11 14.31 -26.23 -2.53
CA MET A 11 15.23 -25.09 -2.61
C MET A 11 14.72 -23.99 -3.56
N ILE A 12 14.13 -24.36 -4.71
CA ILE A 12 13.54 -23.40 -5.66
C ILE A 12 12.31 -22.72 -5.03
N LEU A 13 11.48 -23.47 -4.30
CA LEU A 13 10.27 -22.95 -3.68
C LEU A 13 10.56 -21.91 -2.58
N ILE A 14 11.60 -22.15 -1.76
CA ILE A 14 12.04 -21.22 -0.71
C ILE A 14 12.60 -19.92 -1.32
N SER A 15 13.36 -20.04 -2.41
CA SER A 15 13.92 -18.89 -3.11
C SER A 15 12.83 -17.97 -3.69
N PHE A 16 11.73 -18.55 -4.15
CA PHE A 16 10.60 -17.79 -4.70
C PHE A 16 9.83 -17.01 -3.63
N GLN A 17 9.67 -17.57 -2.41
CA GLN A 17 9.00 -16.88 -1.30
C GLN A 17 9.81 -15.67 -0.79
N LEU A 18 11.15 -15.75 -0.77
CA LEU A 18 11.98 -14.61 -0.36
C LEU A 18 11.91 -13.42 -1.32
N ALA A 19 11.74 -13.66 -2.62
CA ALA A 19 11.71 -12.60 -3.63
C ALA A 19 10.45 -11.73 -3.58
N VAL A 20 9.35 -12.23 -2.99
CA VAL A 20 8.06 -11.51 -2.89
C VAL A 20 8.03 -10.55 -1.70
N ALA A 21 8.92 -10.70 -0.72
CA ALA A 21 8.87 -9.94 0.54
C ALA A 21 9.46 -8.52 0.50
N GLY A 22 10.09 -8.10 -0.62
CA GLY A 22 11.01 -6.95 -0.59
C GLY A 22 10.73 -5.75 -1.49
N LYS A 23 9.70 -5.76 -2.36
CA LYS A 23 9.45 -4.59 -3.23
C LYS A 23 8.59 -3.55 -2.52
N ARG A 24 9.20 -2.43 -2.10
CA ARG A 24 8.46 -1.20 -1.74
C ARG A 24 7.64 -0.77 -2.94
N GLN A 25 6.36 -1.11 -2.92
CA GLN A 25 5.41 -0.70 -3.96
C GLN A 25 4.99 0.74 -3.66
N TYR A 26 5.31 1.64 -4.57
CA TYR A 26 4.77 3.00 -4.56
C TYR A 26 3.49 3.01 -5.37
N TYR A 27 2.42 3.50 -4.76
CA TYR A 27 1.12 3.65 -5.40
C TYR A 27 0.97 5.06 -5.93
N THR A 28 0.26 5.20 -7.03
CA THR A 28 -0.25 6.51 -7.47
C THR A 28 -1.35 6.99 -6.52
N ILE A 29 -1.71 8.27 -6.62
CA ILE A 29 -2.80 8.82 -5.79
C ILE A 29 -4.14 8.14 -6.08
N ASP A 30 -4.40 7.75 -7.33
CA ASP A 30 -5.65 7.11 -7.76
C ASP A 30 -5.71 5.65 -7.32
N GLU A 31 -4.61 4.91 -7.41
CA GLU A 31 -4.51 3.56 -6.87
C GLU A 31 -4.77 3.54 -5.37
N MET A 32 -4.20 4.51 -4.65
CA MET A 32 -4.40 4.65 -3.21
C MET A 32 -5.85 5.04 -2.89
N ALA A 33 -6.45 5.97 -3.64
CA ALA A 33 -7.84 6.35 -3.51
C ALA A 33 -8.77 5.13 -3.69
N SER A 34 -8.55 4.34 -4.74
CA SER A 34 -9.30 3.11 -5.01
C SER A 34 -9.17 2.10 -3.87
N ARG A 35 -7.96 1.92 -3.33
CA ARG A 35 -7.73 1.04 -2.18
C ARG A 35 -8.45 1.52 -0.92
N ILE A 36 -8.42 2.82 -0.62
CA ILE A 36 -9.14 3.39 0.53
C ILE A 36 -10.64 3.13 0.38
N GLN A 37 -11.21 3.35 -0.80
CA GLN A 37 -12.63 3.07 -1.07
C GLN A 37 -12.95 1.58 -0.85
N LYS A 38 -12.17 0.67 -1.45
CA LYS A 38 -12.38 -0.79 -1.33
C LYS A 38 -12.23 -1.30 0.10
N GLN A 39 -11.24 -0.83 0.85
CA GLN A 39 -10.96 -1.30 2.20
C GLN A 39 -11.92 -0.72 3.25
N THR A 40 -12.28 0.55 3.12
CA THR A 40 -13.01 1.26 4.18
C THR A 40 -14.48 1.48 3.87
N GLY A 41 -14.88 1.34 2.60
CA GLY A 41 -16.20 1.74 2.11
C GLY A 41 -16.44 3.25 2.18
N ALA A 42 -15.38 4.06 2.29
CA ALA A 42 -15.49 5.52 2.35
C ALA A 42 -15.58 6.12 0.95
N GLN A 43 -16.34 7.19 0.79
CA GLN A 43 -16.34 8.01 -0.42
C GLN A 43 -15.17 9.00 -0.38
N ILE A 44 -14.39 9.07 -1.45
CA ILE A 44 -13.35 10.10 -1.60
C ILE A 44 -14.03 11.39 -2.06
N LEU A 45 -13.92 12.45 -1.27
CA LEU A 45 -14.42 13.77 -1.61
C LEU A 45 -13.36 14.61 -2.32
N SER A 46 -12.09 14.45 -1.93
CA SER A 46 -10.97 15.07 -2.62
C SER A 46 -9.67 14.32 -2.35
N ALA A 47 -8.77 14.36 -3.33
CA ALA A 47 -7.43 13.80 -3.24
C ALA A 47 -6.43 14.87 -3.74
N ASN A 48 -5.33 15.06 -3.01
CA ASN A 48 -4.31 16.04 -3.38
C ASN A 48 -2.90 15.54 -3.01
N ILE A 49 -1.90 15.89 -3.81
CA ILE A 49 -0.49 15.60 -3.56
C ILE A 49 0.19 16.83 -2.96
N GLN A 50 0.72 16.69 -1.75
CA GLN A 50 1.50 17.71 -1.07
C GLN A 50 2.99 17.34 -1.13
N GLN A 51 3.80 18.22 -1.70
CA GLN A 51 5.25 18.12 -1.64
C GLN A 51 5.73 18.71 -0.31
N THR A 52 6.47 17.94 0.49
CA THR A 52 7.06 18.40 1.75
C THR A 52 8.58 18.23 1.72
N LYS A 53 9.29 18.82 2.69
CA LYS A 53 10.74 18.60 2.87
C LYS A 53 11.10 17.11 3.07
N ARG A 54 10.15 16.28 3.54
CA ARG A 54 10.33 14.84 3.77
C ARG A 54 9.82 13.97 2.62
N GLY A 55 9.42 14.58 1.51
CA GLY A 55 8.89 13.90 0.32
C GLY A 55 7.40 14.15 0.07
N LYS A 56 6.84 13.36 -0.86
CA LYS A 56 5.44 13.45 -1.28
C LYS A 56 4.50 12.86 -0.23
N ILE A 57 3.39 13.53 0.01
CA ILE A 57 2.29 13.08 0.89
C ILE A 57 0.99 13.19 0.10
N TYR A 58 0.16 12.16 0.18
CA TYR A 58 -1.19 12.16 -0.35
C TYR A 58 -2.18 12.51 0.76
N ARG A 59 -3.02 13.50 0.48
CA ARG A 59 -4.07 13.97 1.37
C ARG A 59 -5.43 13.62 0.77
N PHE A 60 -6.17 12.78 1.46
CA PHE A 60 -7.52 12.36 1.08
C PHE A 60 -8.53 12.93 2.06
N LYS A 61 -9.52 13.68 1.56
CA LYS A 61 -10.74 13.98 2.30
C LYS A 61 -11.74 12.88 2.00
N VAL A 62 -12.21 12.17 3.03
CA VAL A 62 -13.08 11.00 2.89
C VAL A 62 -14.35 11.18 3.71
N ASN A 63 -15.48 10.73 3.19
CA ASN A 63 -16.74 10.61 3.93
C ASN A 63 -17.01 9.14 4.22
N LYS A 64 -17.19 8.79 5.49
CA LYS A 64 -17.63 7.45 5.90
C LYS A 64 -18.81 7.59 6.86
N LYS A 65 -19.99 7.10 6.43
CA LYS A 65 -21.23 7.13 7.23
C LYS A 65 -21.58 8.55 7.73
N GLY A 66 -21.50 9.54 6.86
CA GLY A 66 -21.80 10.94 7.18
C GLY A 66 -20.69 11.69 7.93
N ARG A 67 -19.59 11.03 8.30
CA ARG A 67 -18.46 11.67 8.98
C ARG A 67 -17.33 11.94 7.99
N VAL A 68 -16.99 13.22 7.83
CA VAL A 68 -15.86 13.65 7.00
C VAL A 68 -14.56 13.58 7.81
N ARG A 69 -13.54 12.94 7.24
CA ARG A 69 -12.20 12.81 7.82
C ARG A 69 -11.13 13.15 6.80
N VAL A 70 -9.97 13.56 7.27
CA VAL A 70 -8.77 13.75 6.43
C VAL A 70 -7.78 12.63 6.75
N LEU A 71 -7.36 11.91 5.71
CA LEU A 71 -6.31 10.91 5.76
C LEU A 71 -5.07 11.46 5.09
N LEU A 72 -3.93 11.32 5.76
CA LEU A 72 -2.62 11.61 5.20
C LEU A 72 -1.88 10.28 5.02
N MET A 73 -1.37 10.03 3.83
CA MET A 73 -0.65 8.81 3.49
C MET A 73 0.58 9.14 2.67
N ARG A 74 1.61 8.32 2.77
CA ARG A 74 2.75 8.34 1.85
C ARG A 74 2.43 7.49 0.61
N PRO A 75 3.15 7.69 -0.50
CA PRO A 75 2.99 6.87 -1.70
C PRO A 75 3.24 5.38 -1.48
N ASP A 76 4.01 5.01 -0.44
CA ASP A 76 4.22 3.62 -0.03
C ASP A 76 3.04 2.99 0.76
N GLY A 77 1.97 3.76 1.02
CA GLY A 77 0.81 3.31 1.80
C GLY A 77 0.90 3.59 3.31
N THR A 78 2.03 4.12 3.79
CA THR A 78 2.19 4.45 5.22
C THR A 78 1.27 5.59 5.61
N ARG A 79 0.42 5.38 6.61
CA ARG A 79 -0.45 6.43 7.16
C ARG A 79 0.36 7.39 8.03
N ILE A 80 0.12 8.69 7.86
CA ILE A 80 0.72 9.75 8.66
C ILE A 80 -0.32 10.21 9.67
N ASN A 81 -0.03 10.05 10.96
CA ASN A 81 -0.82 10.67 12.02
C ASN A 81 -0.39 12.13 12.19
N ARG A 82 -1.36 13.03 12.16
CA ARG A 82 -1.19 14.42 12.62
C ARG A 82 -1.21 14.34 14.15
N ARG A 83 -0.04 14.40 14.79
CA ARG A 83 0.06 14.76 16.21
C ARG A 83 -0.09 16.27 16.34
#